data_AF-A0A3D4ALW1-F1
#
_entry.id   AF-A0A3D4ALW1-F1
#
_cell.length_a   1.000
_cell.length_b   1.000
_cell.length_c   1.000
_cell.angle_alpha   90.00
_cell.angle_beta   90.00
_cell.angle_gamma   90.00
#
_symmetry.space_group_name_H-M   'P 1'
#
loop_
_entity.id
_entity.type
_entity.pdbx_description
1 polymer ?
#
loop_
_entity_poly.entity_id
_entity_poly.type
_entity_poly.pdbx_seq_one_letter_code
_entity_poly.pdbx_strand_id
1 'polypeptide(L)'
;FLGGDDSALYSQTHYETRHLKEYGKNIGKTRLQITSGADELGMVMMCRAICDDKRDIPFIYTTYNMGKGRNTIPKYCNEEIGIDVDNTIVAAGGMQVPSPERAELVMAVNTRPDGKTLDANGPANTTKPNKGTIYFVNLVKDLVNKGYSVAVADISFGNGADNALMNELHKEDLQFKLLAYGGWNTATNTTGFLIGTGLLTKWMDKQAREELMLTRYLDEWCYQSNIRQTLGAAVWIHPGYSQSTGNLDGARDFASQQGTELMKAFAQQNINLPANLSIQNLRISHPWNRLFECDIDF
;
A
#
# COMPACT_ATOMS: atom_id res chain seq x y z
N PHE A 1 -4.84 -9.01 18.59
CA PHE A 1 -4.87 -7.98 17.55
C PHE A 1 -6.31 -7.74 17.16
N LEU A 2 -6.81 -6.50 17.23
CA LEU A 2 -8.17 -6.12 16.83
C LEU A 2 -8.05 -5.03 15.77
N GLY A 3 -8.59 -5.28 14.59
CA GLY A 3 -8.70 -4.24 13.56
C GLY A 3 -9.96 -3.41 13.71
N GLY A 4 -9.92 -2.23 13.09
CA GLY A 4 -11.04 -1.31 12.96
C GLY A 4 -11.45 -1.20 11.51
N ASP A 5 -12.76 -1.15 11.25
CA ASP A 5 -13.29 -0.89 9.91
C ASP A 5 -13.07 0.58 9.52
N ASP A 6 -13.18 0.86 8.22
CA ASP A 6 -13.04 2.17 7.61
C ASP A 6 -13.83 3.22 8.40
N SER A 7 -13.13 4.24 8.88
CA SER A 7 -13.69 5.17 9.85
C SER A 7 -13.19 6.60 9.68
N ALA A 8 -13.62 7.48 10.59
CA ALA A 8 -13.17 8.85 10.63
C ALA A 8 -12.80 9.26 12.05
N LEU A 9 -11.92 10.26 12.14
CA LEU A 9 -11.67 10.95 13.39
C LEU A 9 -12.98 11.55 13.90
N TYR A 10 -13.38 11.14 15.11
CA TYR A 10 -14.67 11.49 15.75
C TYR A 10 -15.91 10.72 15.24
N SER A 11 -15.72 9.51 14.72
CA SER A 11 -16.81 8.56 14.41
C SER A 11 -17.24 7.71 15.64
N GLN A 12 -18.33 6.94 15.48
CA GLN A 12 -18.72 5.92 16.47
C GLN A 12 -17.65 4.83 16.62
N THR A 13 -16.99 4.43 15.53
CA THR A 13 -15.84 3.52 15.57
C THR A 13 -14.71 4.10 16.41
N HIS A 14 -14.38 5.39 16.26
CA HIS A 14 -13.38 6.05 17.10
C HIS A 14 -13.77 6.04 18.59
N TYR A 15 -15.06 6.25 18.89
CA TYR A 15 -15.57 6.16 20.26
C TYR A 15 -15.41 4.75 20.83
N GLU A 16 -15.75 3.71 20.07
CA GLU A 16 -15.57 2.31 20.45
C GLU A 16 -14.10 1.96 20.68
N THR A 17 -13.20 2.32 19.75
CA THR A 17 -11.75 2.12 19.87
C THR A 17 -11.21 2.70 21.18
N ARG A 18 -11.68 3.88 21.58
CA ARG A 18 -11.30 4.49 22.87
C ARG A 18 -11.76 3.67 24.08
N HIS A 19 -12.98 3.13 24.05
CA HIS A 19 -13.47 2.26 25.13
C HIS A 19 -12.70 0.94 25.20
N LEU A 20 -12.40 0.34 24.06
CA LEU A 20 -11.61 -0.89 23.99
C LEU A 20 -10.18 -0.67 24.50
N LYS A 21 -9.54 0.46 24.14
CA LYS A 21 -8.22 0.85 24.67
C LYS A 21 -8.24 1.02 26.19
N GLU A 22 -9.27 1.67 26.74
CA GLU A 22 -9.42 1.85 28.19
C GLU A 22 -9.69 0.51 28.91
N TYR A 23 -10.60 -0.31 28.39
CA TYR A 23 -10.92 -1.62 28.94
C TYR A 23 -9.69 -2.55 28.94
N GLY A 24 -8.90 -2.50 27.87
CA GLY A 24 -7.73 -3.34 27.66
C GLY A 24 -6.42 -2.82 28.29
N LYS A 25 -6.42 -1.69 29.00
CA LYS A 25 -5.20 -1.01 29.45
C LYS A 25 -4.23 -1.88 30.26
N ASN A 26 -4.75 -2.89 30.97
CA ASN A 26 -3.97 -3.79 31.83
C ASN A 26 -3.51 -5.09 31.12
N ILE A 27 -3.92 -5.34 29.88
CA ILE A 27 -3.59 -6.57 29.14
C ILE A 27 -2.13 -6.57 28.65
N GLY A 28 -1.54 -5.38 28.48
CA GLY A 28 -0.18 -5.18 28.01
C GLY A 28 -0.08 -5.05 26.49
N LYS A 29 0.82 -4.16 26.04
CA LYS A 29 0.95 -3.76 24.63
C LYS A 29 1.37 -4.85 23.66
N THR A 30 1.91 -5.98 24.14
CA THR A 30 2.29 -7.14 23.32
C THR A 30 1.16 -8.15 23.17
N ARG A 31 0.10 -8.05 23.99
CA ARG A 31 -1.04 -8.96 23.99
C ARG A 31 -2.30 -8.35 23.37
N LEU A 32 -2.43 -7.03 23.46
CA LEU A 32 -3.52 -6.28 22.83
C LEU A 32 -2.95 -5.11 22.01
N GLN A 33 -3.27 -5.12 20.73
CA GLN A 33 -3.05 -4.05 19.78
C GLN A 33 -4.38 -3.79 19.09
N ILE A 34 -4.71 -2.52 18.94
CA ILE A 34 -5.91 -2.04 18.26
C ILE A 34 -5.44 -1.10 17.17
N THR A 35 -5.88 -1.35 15.93
CA THR A 35 -5.55 -0.57 14.74
C THR A 35 -6.80 -0.02 14.09
N SER A 36 -6.61 0.92 13.16
CA SER A 36 -7.68 1.52 12.37
C SER A 36 -7.96 0.80 11.05
N GLY A 37 -7.20 -0.26 10.71
CA GLY A 37 -7.43 -1.10 9.53
C GLY A 37 -7.93 -2.50 9.86
N ALA A 38 -8.43 -3.19 8.83
CA ALA A 38 -9.04 -4.52 8.93
C ALA A 38 -8.56 -5.50 7.85
N ASP A 39 -8.26 -5.03 6.62
CA ASP A 39 -7.94 -5.92 5.51
C ASP A 39 -6.50 -6.43 5.57
N GLU A 40 -5.59 -5.66 6.19
CA GLU A 40 -4.20 -6.07 6.43
C GLU A 40 -4.06 -7.20 7.46
N LEU A 41 -5.08 -7.41 8.31
CA LEU A 41 -4.94 -8.23 9.52
C LEU A 41 -4.50 -9.65 9.19
N GLY A 42 -5.04 -10.23 8.11
CA GLY A 42 -4.66 -11.58 7.67
C GLY A 42 -3.17 -11.69 7.37
N MET A 43 -2.62 -10.70 6.66
CA MET A 43 -1.19 -10.63 6.33
C MET A 43 -0.33 -10.41 7.58
N VAL A 44 -0.74 -9.52 8.48
CA VAL A 44 -0.05 -9.24 9.74
C VAL A 44 -0.02 -10.46 10.65
N MET A 45 -1.14 -11.18 10.78
CA MET A 45 -1.22 -12.38 11.61
C MET A 45 -0.45 -13.57 11.00
N MET A 46 -0.43 -13.69 9.67
CA MET A 46 0.42 -14.66 9.00
C MET A 46 1.90 -14.38 9.24
N CYS A 47 2.32 -13.11 9.13
CA CYS A 47 3.67 -12.69 9.47
C CYS A 47 4.02 -13.06 10.92
N ARG A 48 3.13 -12.74 11.87
CA ARG A 48 3.31 -13.10 13.28
C ARG A 48 3.53 -14.60 13.49
N ALA A 49 2.69 -15.42 12.87
CA ALA A 49 2.78 -16.88 12.98
C ALA A 49 4.12 -17.41 12.46
N ILE A 50 4.61 -16.85 11.34
CA ILE A 50 5.91 -17.24 10.77
C ILE A 50 7.07 -16.74 11.66
N CYS A 51 7.03 -15.50 12.15
CA CYS A 51 8.04 -14.99 13.08
C CYS A 51 8.13 -15.85 14.36
N ASP A 52 6.98 -16.28 14.90
CA ASP A 52 6.93 -17.18 16.06
C ASP A 52 7.49 -18.58 15.74
N ASP A 53 7.15 -19.16 14.58
CA ASP A 53 7.72 -20.43 14.09
C ASP A 53 9.24 -20.36 13.96
N LYS A 54 9.75 -19.26 13.39
CA LYS A 54 11.18 -19.02 13.20
C LYS A 54 11.88 -18.54 14.48
N ARG A 55 11.13 -18.25 15.55
CA ARG A 55 11.64 -17.68 16.81
C ARG A 55 12.45 -16.41 16.58
N ASP A 56 11.97 -15.58 15.69
CA ASP A 56 12.64 -14.39 15.21
C ASP A 56 11.84 -13.13 15.56
N ILE A 57 12.54 -12.08 16.00
CA ILE A 57 11.93 -10.78 16.36
C ILE A 57 12.53 -9.75 15.44
N PRO A 58 11.86 -9.43 14.31
CA PRO A 58 12.49 -8.58 13.33
C PRO A 58 12.51 -7.11 13.72
N PHE A 59 13.58 -6.41 13.35
CA PHE A 59 13.78 -5.00 13.69
C PHE A 59 13.39 -4.07 12.55
N ILE A 60 12.47 -3.14 12.83
CA ILE A 60 11.95 -2.17 11.86
C ILE A 60 12.32 -0.76 12.28
N TYR A 61 12.82 0.04 11.33
CA TYR A 61 12.91 1.48 11.47
C TYR A 61 11.89 2.15 10.54
N THR A 62 11.18 3.15 11.04
CA THR A 62 10.14 3.85 10.29
C THR A 62 10.54 5.31 10.14
N THR A 63 10.51 5.81 8.90
CA THR A 63 10.72 7.21 8.58
C THR A 63 9.56 7.74 7.74
N TYR A 64 9.32 9.04 7.81
CA TYR A 64 8.16 9.67 7.16
C TYR A 64 8.62 10.79 6.24
N ASN A 65 7.80 11.10 5.23
CA ASN A 65 7.98 12.29 4.42
C ASN A 65 7.89 13.57 5.29
N MET A 66 8.41 14.67 4.77
CA MET A 66 8.37 15.98 5.41
C MET A 66 6.93 16.47 5.66
N GLY A 67 6.77 17.32 6.68
CA GLY A 67 5.48 17.87 7.09
C GLY A 67 4.90 17.10 8.27
N LYS A 68 3.59 16.80 8.24
CA LYS A 68 2.94 16.09 9.36
C LYS A 68 3.48 14.68 9.60
N GLY A 69 3.94 13.99 8.55
CA GLY A 69 4.59 12.68 8.67
C GLY A 69 3.80 11.71 9.56
N ARG A 70 4.45 11.26 10.63
CA ARG A 70 3.89 10.37 11.67
C ARG A 70 2.52 10.82 12.22
N ASN A 71 2.28 12.12 12.31
CA ASN A 71 1.07 12.74 12.87
C ASN A 71 -0.04 12.95 11.82
N THR A 72 0.11 12.35 10.64
CA THR A 72 -0.94 12.32 9.61
C THR A 72 -2.09 11.47 10.13
N ILE A 73 -3.32 11.96 10.00
CA ILE A 73 -4.55 11.19 10.23
C ILE A 73 -5.12 10.93 8.83
N PRO A 74 -4.91 9.73 8.27
CA PRO A 74 -5.32 9.44 6.90
C PRO A 74 -6.84 9.44 6.74
N LYS A 75 -7.30 9.50 5.49
CA LYS A 75 -8.70 9.17 5.19
C LYS A 75 -8.99 7.73 5.61
N TYR A 76 -10.24 7.47 5.99
CA TYR A 76 -10.72 6.16 6.43
C TYR A 76 -10.09 5.66 7.74
N CYS A 77 -9.31 6.50 8.44
CA CYS A 77 -8.66 6.16 9.70
C CYS A 77 -9.18 7.05 10.84
N ASN A 78 -9.05 6.56 12.07
CA ASN A 78 -9.45 7.32 13.26
C ASN A 78 -8.30 7.71 14.20
N GLU A 79 -7.06 7.35 13.87
CA GLU A 79 -5.86 7.73 14.64
C GLU A 79 -4.72 8.21 13.75
N GLU A 80 -3.67 8.74 14.39
CA GLU A 80 -2.44 9.11 13.69
C GLU A 80 -1.74 7.84 13.17
N ILE A 81 -1.29 7.88 11.91
CA ILE A 81 -0.69 6.72 11.26
C ILE A 81 0.52 6.17 12.03
N GLY A 82 1.25 7.03 12.73
CA GLY A 82 2.35 6.59 13.59
C GLY A 82 1.94 5.67 14.73
N ILE A 83 0.77 5.90 15.32
CA ILE A 83 0.27 5.05 16.41
C ILE A 83 -0.13 3.68 15.84
N ASP A 84 -0.82 3.70 14.69
CA ASP A 84 -1.21 2.48 13.99
C ASP A 84 0.00 1.64 13.58
N VAL A 85 0.99 2.26 12.92
CA VAL A 85 2.25 1.60 12.52
C VAL A 85 2.94 0.94 13.72
N ASP A 86 3.09 1.65 14.84
CA ASP A 86 3.73 1.07 16.03
C ASP A 86 2.95 -0.14 16.56
N ASN A 87 1.62 -0.07 16.60
CA ASN A 87 0.77 -1.17 17.03
C ASN A 87 0.87 -2.36 16.06
N THR A 88 0.87 -2.09 14.76
CA THR A 88 0.95 -3.10 13.69
C THR A 88 2.31 -3.80 13.68
N ILE A 89 3.41 -3.09 13.93
CA ILE A 89 4.75 -3.69 14.11
C ILE A 89 4.74 -4.69 15.26
N VAL A 90 4.18 -4.31 16.42
CA VAL A 90 4.10 -5.21 17.58
C VAL A 90 3.18 -6.40 17.28
N ALA A 91 2.05 -6.18 16.59
CA ALA A 91 1.12 -7.22 16.20
C ALA A 91 1.74 -8.25 15.24
N ALA A 92 2.56 -7.79 14.29
CA ALA A 92 3.33 -8.64 13.37
C ALA A 92 4.47 -9.41 14.07
N GLY A 93 4.78 -9.07 15.33
CA GLY A 93 5.89 -9.67 16.09
C GLY A 93 7.24 -9.00 15.90
N GLY A 94 7.27 -7.84 15.26
CA GLY A 94 8.47 -7.02 15.11
C GLY A 94 8.71 -6.07 16.29
N MET A 95 9.82 -5.34 16.21
CA MET A 95 10.22 -4.33 17.16
C MET A 95 10.70 -3.06 16.45
N GLN A 96 10.17 -1.91 16.85
CA GLN A 96 10.65 -0.61 16.39
C GLN A 96 12.04 -0.32 16.96
N VAL A 97 12.99 0.04 16.10
CA VAL A 97 14.34 0.47 16.49
C VAL A 97 14.53 1.98 16.26
N PRO A 98 15.43 2.66 16.99
CA PRO A 98 15.57 4.11 16.93
C PRO A 98 16.37 4.61 15.73
N SER A 99 17.04 3.72 14.98
CA SER A 99 17.90 4.11 13.87
C SER A 99 17.94 3.04 12.77
N PRO A 100 18.14 3.43 11.49
CA PRO A 100 18.11 2.51 10.36
C PRO A 100 19.25 1.48 10.38
N GLU A 101 20.39 1.78 11.00
CA GLU A 101 21.54 0.87 11.11
C GLU A 101 21.23 -0.39 11.93
N ARG A 102 20.17 -0.35 12.74
CA ARG A 102 19.71 -1.48 13.57
C ARG A 102 18.55 -2.23 12.94
N ALA A 103 18.02 -1.75 11.81
CA ALA A 103 16.83 -2.29 11.20
C ALA A 103 17.18 -3.34 10.15
N GLU A 104 16.39 -4.40 10.11
CA GLU A 104 16.35 -5.34 8.99
C GLU A 104 15.45 -4.85 7.86
N LEU A 105 14.48 -4.00 8.21
CA LEU A 105 13.58 -3.33 7.28
C LEU A 105 13.46 -1.84 7.63
N VAL A 106 13.75 -0.97 6.67
CA VAL A 106 13.46 0.46 6.75
C VAL A 106 12.15 0.74 6.01
N MET A 107 11.10 1.09 6.74
CA MET A 107 9.83 1.51 6.16
C MET A 107 9.81 3.03 6.00
N ALA A 108 9.86 3.50 4.75
CA ALA A 108 9.69 4.90 4.39
C ALA A 108 8.22 5.16 4.02
N VAL A 109 7.57 6.09 4.72
CA VAL A 109 6.14 6.38 4.57
C VAL A 109 5.95 7.71 3.84
N ASN A 110 5.42 7.67 2.61
CA ASN A 110 5.09 8.87 1.84
C ASN A 110 3.78 9.45 2.37
N THR A 111 3.85 10.63 2.99
CA THR A 111 2.70 11.38 3.46
C THR A 111 2.70 12.76 2.83
N ARG A 112 1.50 13.34 2.63
CA ARG A 112 1.40 14.73 2.21
C ARG A 112 1.80 15.68 3.35
N PRO A 113 2.46 16.82 3.05
CA PRO A 113 2.91 17.75 4.09
C PRO A 113 1.78 18.32 4.97
N ASP A 114 0.58 18.47 4.41
CA ASP A 114 -0.62 18.93 5.12
C ASP A 114 -1.27 17.83 5.99
N GLY A 115 -0.80 16.59 5.87
CA GLY A 115 -1.33 15.37 6.47
C GLY A 115 -2.78 15.08 6.09
N LYS A 116 -3.19 15.46 4.87
CA LYS A 116 -4.46 15.04 4.29
C LYS A 116 -4.19 14.00 3.22
N THR A 117 -4.88 12.86 3.28
CA THR A 117 -4.88 11.87 2.19
C THR A 117 -5.90 12.26 1.14
N LEU A 118 -5.52 12.25 -0.14
CA LEU A 118 -6.43 12.49 -1.27
C LEU A 118 -6.81 11.16 -1.94
N ASP A 119 -7.64 11.17 -2.98
CA ASP A 119 -7.96 9.96 -3.74
C ASP A 119 -7.07 9.89 -4.99
N ALA A 120 -6.42 8.74 -5.23
CA ALA A 120 -5.44 8.58 -6.30
C ALA A 120 -6.05 8.70 -7.70
N ASN A 121 -7.36 8.49 -7.80
CA ASN A 121 -8.15 8.67 -9.00
C ASN A 121 -8.60 10.13 -9.27
N GLY A 122 -8.27 11.04 -8.35
CA GLY A 122 -8.65 12.44 -8.44
C GLY A 122 -7.71 13.25 -9.32
N PRO A 123 -8.16 14.40 -9.85
CA PRO A 123 -7.36 15.27 -10.73
C PRO A 123 -6.11 15.86 -10.06
N ALA A 124 -6.02 15.80 -8.72
CA ALA A 124 -4.85 16.24 -7.98
C ALA A 124 -3.67 15.25 -8.07
N ASN A 125 -3.90 13.99 -8.46
CA ASN A 125 -2.86 12.98 -8.59
C ASN A 125 -2.12 13.09 -9.94
N THR A 126 -1.30 14.13 -10.07
CA THR A 126 -0.55 14.42 -11.30
C THR A 126 0.84 13.79 -11.26
N THR A 127 1.47 13.70 -12.43
CA THR A 127 2.86 13.26 -12.60
C THR A 127 3.91 14.32 -12.23
N LYS A 128 3.48 15.55 -11.89
CA LYS A 128 4.38 16.68 -11.63
C LYS A 128 4.89 16.61 -10.18
N PRO A 129 6.20 16.45 -9.95
CA PRO A 129 6.74 16.40 -8.60
C PRO A 129 6.63 17.76 -7.90
N ASN A 130 6.40 17.70 -6.59
CA ASN A 130 6.49 18.87 -5.71
C ASN A 130 7.67 18.71 -4.74
N LYS A 131 7.89 19.70 -3.86
CA LYS A 131 9.01 19.67 -2.90
C LYS A 131 9.00 18.44 -1.99
N GLY A 132 7.82 17.98 -1.57
CA GLY A 132 7.65 16.77 -0.77
C GLY A 132 7.96 15.50 -1.57
N THR A 133 7.58 15.44 -2.84
CA THR A 133 7.95 14.33 -3.73
C THR A 133 9.46 14.21 -3.87
N ILE A 134 10.14 15.31 -4.22
CA ILE A 134 11.60 15.31 -4.43
C ILE A 134 12.34 15.01 -3.12
N TYR A 135 11.90 15.58 -2.00
CA TYR A 135 12.47 15.28 -0.69
C TYR A 135 12.37 13.78 -0.37
N PHE A 136 11.19 13.19 -0.56
CA PHE A 136 10.96 11.79 -0.24
C PHE A 136 11.72 10.82 -1.15
N VAL A 137 11.79 11.10 -2.45
CA VAL A 137 12.56 10.29 -3.40
C VAL A 137 14.05 10.33 -3.04
N ASN A 138 14.59 11.50 -2.68
CA ASN A 138 15.97 11.62 -2.22
C ASN A 138 16.20 10.84 -0.91
N LEU A 139 15.26 10.92 0.05
CA LEU A 139 15.32 10.12 1.27
C LEU A 139 15.38 8.61 0.96
N VAL A 140 14.49 8.12 0.09
CA VAL A 140 14.46 6.71 -0.33
C VAL A 140 15.75 6.33 -1.05
N LYS A 141 16.22 7.16 -1.98
CA LYS A 141 17.47 6.95 -2.72
C LYS A 141 18.67 6.86 -1.80
N ASP A 142 18.77 7.75 -0.81
CA ASP A 142 19.85 7.74 0.17
C ASP A 142 19.84 6.47 1.03
N LEU A 143 18.65 5.99 1.43
CA LEU A 143 18.51 4.75 2.19
C LEU A 143 18.93 3.53 1.36
N VAL A 144 18.49 3.45 0.11
CA VAL A 144 18.86 2.38 -0.83
C VAL A 144 20.37 2.40 -1.11
N ASN A 145 20.96 3.58 -1.36
CA ASN A 145 22.39 3.72 -1.64
C ASN A 145 23.28 3.32 -0.44
N LYS A 146 22.77 3.45 0.78
CA LYS A 146 23.42 2.96 2.00
C LYS A 146 23.30 1.45 2.20
N GLY A 147 22.54 0.76 1.34
CA GLY A 147 22.36 -0.68 1.38
C GLY A 147 21.27 -1.16 2.34
N TYR A 148 20.40 -0.28 2.82
CA TYR A 148 19.27 -0.71 3.65
C TYR A 148 18.20 -1.43 2.82
N SER A 149 17.52 -2.39 3.43
CA SER A 149 16.31 -2.99 2.87
C SER A 149 15.14 -2.01 3.02
N VAL A 150 14.76 -1.32 1.95
CA VAL A 150 13.74 -0.25 2.01
C VAL A 150 12.39 -0.73 1.51
N ALA A 151 11.34 -0.52 2.31
CA ALA A 151 9.95 -0.60 1.87
C ALA A 151 9.34 0.80 1.79
N VAL A 152 8.48 1.06 0.80
CA VAL A 152 7.82 2.36 0.60
C VAL A 152 6.31 2.22 0.76
N ALA A 153 5.78 2.77 1.86
CA ALA A 153 4.35 2.89 2.10
C ALA A 153 3.85 4.23 1.56
N ASP A 154 3.18 4.20 0.42
CA ASP A 154 2.65 5.36 -0.27
C ASP A 154 1.22 5.70 0.17
N ILE A 155 1.10 6.58 1.16
CA ILE A 155 -0.20 6.91 1.78
C ILE A 155 -0.60 8.38 1.57
N SER A 156 0.06 9.05 0.63
CA SER A 156 -0.30 10.41 0.20
C SER A 156 -1.67 10.44 -0.48
N PHE A 157 -2.01 9.35 -1.15
CA PHE A 157 -3.32 9.09 -1.72
C PHE A 157 -3.86 7.76 -1.17
N GLY A 158 -5.17 7.64 -1.08
CA GLY A 158 -5.85 6.36 -0.93
C GLY A 158 -6.40 5.91 -2.28
N ASN A 159 -6.71 4.63 -2.39
CA ASN A 159 -7.17 3.99 -3.63
C ASN A 159 -6.16 4.10 -4.78
N GLY A 160 -4.88 3.91 -4.49
CA GLY A 160 -3.80 3.83 -5.48
C GLY A 160 -2.56 4.65 -5.14
N ALA A 161 -1.55 4.52 -6.00
CA ALA A 161 -0.25 5.19 -5.91
C ALA A 161 -0.28 6.69 -6.23
N ASP A 162 0.66 7.45 -5.63
CA ASP A 162 1.05 8.81 -6.01
C ASP A 162 1.83 8.78 -7.35
N ASN A 163 1.22 9.34 -8.39
CA ASN A 163 1.79 9.38 -9.74
C ASN A 163 3.11 10.16 -9.80
N ALA A 164 3.27 11.20 -8.99
CA ALA A 164 4.50 11.96 -8.96
C ALA A 164 5.61 11.14 -8.29
N LEU A 165 5.31 10.44 -7.19
CA LEU A 165 6.27 9.55 -6.54
C LEU A 165 6.74 8.47 -7.50
N MET A 166 5.80 7.73 -8.11
CA MET A 166 6.13 6.59 -8.97
C MET A 166 6.94 6.98 -10.21
N ASN A 167 6.64 8.14 -10.81
CA ASN A 167 7.44 8.67 -11.90
C ASN A 167 8.86 9.02 -11.50
N GLU A 168 9.06 9.61 -10.32
CA GLU A 168 10.40 9.92 -9.84
C GLU A 168 11.17 8.65 -9.42
N LEU A 169 10.50 7.66 -8.83
CA LEU A 169 11.11 6.34 -8.56
C LEU A 169 11.53 5.62 -9.85
N HIS A 170 10.75 5.74 -10.93
CA HIS A 170 11.10 5.21 -12.24
C HIS A 170 12.34 5.91 -12.82
N LYS A 171 12.37 7.25 -12.81
CA LYS A 171 13.51 8.03 -13.33
C LYS A 171 14.81 7.76 -12.60
N GLU A 172 14.74 7.54 -11.29
CA GLU A 172 15.89 7.25 -10.44
C GLU A 172 16.27 5.76 -10.40
N ASP A 173 15.58 4.92 -11.20
CA ASP A 173 15.77 3.46 -11.25
C ASP A 173 15.68 2.81 -9.85
N LEU A 174 14.67 3.22 -9.07
CA LEU A 174 14.48 2.75 -7.70
C LEU A 174 13.42 1.64 -7.58
N GLN A 175 12.52 1.50 -8.56
CA GLN A 175 11.36 0.60 -8.50
C GLN A 175 11.71 -0.80 -7.94
N PHE A 176 12.59 -1.54 -8.61
CA PHE A 176 13.01 -2.88 -8.17
C PHE A 176 14.27 -2.90 -7.29
N LYS A 177 14.71 -1.74 -6.80
CA LYS A 177 15.71 -1.65 -5.70
C LYS A 177 15.05 -1.61 -4.33
N LEU A 178 13.74 -1.34 -4.29
CA LEU A 178 12.92 -1.48 -3.09
C LEU A 178 12.63 -2.95 -2.81
N LEU A 179 12.44 -3.26 -1.53
CA LEU A 179 12.08 -4.58 -1.06
C LEU A 179 10.56 -4.82 -1.09
N ALA A 180 9.79 -3.77 -0.84
CA ALA A 180 8.33 -3.77 -0.87
C ALA A 180 7.80 -2.36 -1.21
N TYR A 181 6.64 -2.29 -1.83
CA TYR A 181 5.90 -1.05 -2.12
C TYR A 181 4.42 -1.30 -1.91
N GLY A 182 3.69 -0.29 -1.43
CA GLY A 182 2.24 -0.36 -1.32
C GLY A 182 1.63 1.04 -1.33
N GLY A 183 0.55 1.22 -2.09
CA GLY A 183 -0.30 2.41 -2.12
C GLY A 183 -1.76 2.14 -1.73
N TRP A 184 -2.23 0.89 -1.93
CA TRP A 184 -3.55 0.30 -1.60
C TRP A 184 -4.78 1.25 -1.52
N ASN A 185 -5.88 0.82 -0.87
CA ASN A 185 -7.12 1.60 -0.73
C ASN A 185 -7.09 2.53 0.48
N THR A 186 -6.54 2.07 1.60
CA THR A 186 -6.38 2.84 2.85
C THR A 186 -4.94 2.82 3.35
N ALA A 187 -4.59 3.82 4.15
CA ALA A 187 -3.23 3.95 4.66
C ALA A 187 -2.83 2.81 5.61
N THR A 188 -3.76 2.32 6.44
CA THR A 188 -3.53 1.22 7.38
C THR A 188 -3.39 -0.11 6.66
N ASN A 189 -4.24 -0.36 5.64
CA ASN A 189 -4.09 -1.49 4.74
C ASN A 189 -2.68 -1.49 4.12
N THR A 190 -2.26 -0.36 3.54
CA THR A 190 -0.91 -0.17 2.98
C THR A 190 0.19 -0.47 3.99
N THR A 191 0.18 0.17 5.15
CA THR A 191 1.26 0.00 6.13
C THR A 191 1.30 -1.41 6.71
N GLY A 192 0.15 -2.03 7.01
CA GLY A 192 0.13 -3.36 7.57
C GLY A 192 0.46 -4.46 6.56
N PHE A 193 0.06 -4.30 5.30
CA PHE A 193 0.54 -5.16 4.22
C PHE A 193 2.06 -5.10 4.10
N LEU A 194 2.64 -3.89 4.16
CA LEU A 194 4.10 -3.70 4.04
C LEU A 194 4.86 -4.18 5.26
N ILE A 195 4.33 -4.01 6.46
CA ILE A 195 4.92 -4.59 7.66
C ILE A 195 4.89 -6.12 7.54
N GLY A 196 3.74 -6.70 7.20
CA GLY A 196 3.60 -8.15 7.08
C GLY A 196 4.50 -8.74 5.98
N THR A 197 4.39 -8.25 4.75
CA THR A 197 5.16 -8.78 3.62
C THR A 197 6.63 -8.40 3.68
N GLY A 198 6.94 -7.15 4.04
CA GLY A 198 8.29 -6.61 4.16
C GLY A 198 9.16 -7.43 5.12
N LEU A 199 8.59 -7.82 6.28
CA LEU A 199 9.28 -8.67 7.25
C LEU A 199 9.55 -10.08 6.75
N LEU A 200 8.65 -10.65 5.94
CA LEU A 200 8.78 -12.00 5.41
C LEU A 200 9.71 -12.09 4.20
N THR A 201 10.05 -10.98 3.57
CA THR A 201 10.90 -10.97 2.37
C THR A 201 12.26 -11.66 2.56
N LYS A 202 12.82 -11.66 3.78
CA LYS A 202 14.07 -12.36 4.07
C LYS A 202 13.98 -13.89 3.95
N TRP A 203 12.76 -14.43 3.93
CA TRP A 203 12.47 -15.85 3.72
C TRP A 203 11.81 -16.14 2.36
N MET A 204 11.60 -15.11 1.52
CA MET A 204 11.11 -15.27 0.16
C MET A 204 12.27 -15.37 -0.81
N ASP A 205 12.11 -16.18 -1.86
CA ASP A 205 13.05 -16.13 -2.97
C ASP A 205 12.96 -14.78 -3.71
N LYS A 206 13.99 -14.46 -4.51
CA LYS A 206 14.05 -13.18 -5.22
C LYS A 206 12.92 -13.01 -6.23
N GLN A 207 12.56 -14.09 -6.93
CA GLN A 207 11.54 -14.03 -7.97
C GLN A 207 10.17 -13.73 -7.37
N ALA A 208 9.75 -14.44 -6.32
CA ALA A 208 8.49 -14.20 -5.64
C ALA A 208 8.36 -12.77 -5.09
N ARG A 209 9.46 -12.18 -4.61
CA ARG A 209 9.48 -10.77 -4.18
C ARG A 209 9.29 -9.81 -5.33
N GLU A 210 9.97 -10.04 -6.45
CA GLU A 210 9.86 -9.20 -7.64
C GLU A 210 8.48 -9.34 -8.30
N GLU A 211 7.89 -10.53 -8.31
CA GLU A 211 6.51 -10.78 -8.76
C GLU A 211 5.49 -10.07 -7.87
N LEU A 212 5.67 -10.11 -6.55
CA LEU A 212 4.83 -9.37 -5.62
C LEU A 212 4.94 -7.86 -5.84
N MET A 213 6.16 -7.34 -5.99
CA MET A 213 6.41 -5.93 -6.31
C MET A 213 5.75 -5.51 -7.62
N LEU A 214 5.90 -6.33 -8.67
CA LEU A 214 5.25 -6.07 -9.96
C LEU A 214 3.72 -6.06 -9.81
N THR A 215 3.15 -7.01 -9.07
CA THR A 215 1.71 -7.06 -8.79
C THR A 215 1.24 -5.77 -8.12
N ARG A 216 1.98 -5.25 -7.13
CA ARG A 216 1.66 -3.97 -6.47
C ARG A 216 1.71 -2.79 -7.44
N TYR A 217 2.71 -2.71 -8.31
CA TYR A 217 2.77 -1.66 -9.33
C TYR A 217 1.64 -1.76 -10.36
N LEU A 218 1.28 -2.97 -10.79
CA LEU A 218 0.19 -3.17 -11.74
C LEU A 218 -1.17 -2.82 -11.12
N ASP A 219 -1.43 -3.25 -9.89
CA ASP A 219 -2.68 -2.95 -9.21
C ASP A 219 -2.77 -1.47 -8.81
N GLU A 220 -1.82 -0.99 -8.00
CA GLU A 220 -1.99 0.27 -7.29
C GLU A 220 -1.61 1.47 -8.14
N TRP A 221 -0.61 1.33 -9.01
CA TRP A 221 -0.19 2.42 -9.90
C TRP A 221 -0.85 2.33 -11.28
N CYS A 222 -0.83 1.17 -11.94
CA CYS A 222 -1.45 1.06 -13.26
C CYS A 222 -2.98 1.07 -13.15
N TYR A 223 -3.58 0.14 -12.40
CA TYR A 223 -5.03 -0.01 -12.35
C TYR A 223 -5.73 1.09 -11.57
N GLN A 224 -5.47 1.16 -10.26
CA GLN A 224 -6.22 1.99 -9.31
C GLN A 224 -6.10 3.50 -9.63
N SER A 225 -4.86 3.97 -9.84
CA SER A 225 -4.58 5.39 -10.07
C SER A 225 -4.83 5.86 -11.50
N ASN A 226 -4.63 5.01 -12.52
CA ASN A 226 -4.56 5.50 -13.91
C ASN A 226 -5.57 4.85 -14.89
N ILE A 227 -5.98 3.60 -14.69
CA ILE A 227 -6.82 2.88 -15.66
C ILE A 227 -8.29 2.83 -15.23
N ARG A 228 -8.56 2.67 -13.93
CA ARG A 228 -9.92 2.38 -13.43
C ARG A 228 -10.95 3.43 -13.83
N GLN A 229 -10.59 4.71 -13.91
CA GLN A 229 -11.51 5.80 -14.28
C GLN A 229 -11.78 5.82 -15.77
N THR A 230 -10.73 5.60 -16.58
CA THR A 230 -10.83 5.43 -18.02
C THR A 230 -11.72 4.23 -18.36
N LEU A 231 -11.54 3.12 -17.65
CA LEU A 231 -12.35 1.92 -17.80
C LEU A 231 -13.79 2.16 -17.33
N GLY A 232 -13.99 2.87 -16.22
CA GLY A 232 -15.28 3.32 -15.73
C GLY A 232 -16.07 4.13 -16.76
N ALA A 233 -15.39 5.07 -17.43
CA ALA A 233 -15.99 5.83 -18.53
C ALA A 233 -16.32 4.96 -19.74
N ALA A 234 -15.47 3.98 -20.07
CA ALA A 234 -15.69 3.07 -21.19
C ALA A 234 -16.89 2.12 -20.96
N VAL A 235 -17.05 1.57 -19.75
CA VAL A 235 -18.18 0.67 -19.43
C VAL A 235 -19.50 1.42 -19.25
N TRP A 236 -19.47 2.73 -18.98
CA TRP A 236 -20.64 3.53 -18.64
C TRP A 236 -21.81 3.41 -19.63
N ILE A 237 -21.47 3.29 -20.92
CA ILE A 237 -22.42 3.14 -22.03
C ILE A 237 -22.50 1.70 -22.58
N HIS A 238 -21.75 0.77 -22.00
CA HIS A 238 -21.70 -0.61 -22.48
C HIS A 238 -22.99 -1.34 -22.09
N PRO A 239 -23.62 -2.11 -23.01
CA PRO A 239 -24.77 -2.94 -22.69
C PRO A 239 -24.47 -3.87 -21.49
N GLY A 240 -25.40 -3.89 -20.52
CA GLY A 240 -25.29 -4.72 -19.32
C GLY A 240 -24.39 -4.16 -18.21
N TYR A 241 -23.86 -2.93 -18.33
CA TYR A 241 -23.36 -2.20 -17.17
C TYR A 241 -24.51 -1.54 -16.42
N SER A 242 -24.59 -1.74 -15.09
CA SER A 242 -25.56 -1.05 -14.25
C SER A 242 -24.94 0.22 -13.66
N GLN A 243 -25.40 1.39 -14.13
CA GLN A 243 -24.97 2.68 -13.59
C GLN A 243 -25.40 2.88 -12.13
N SER A 244 -26.49 2.23 -11.71
CA SER A 244 -27.03 2.35 -10.35
C SER A 244 -26.24 1.57 -9.31
N THR A 245 -25.72 0.39 -9.68
CA THR A 245 -25.04 -0.52 -8.76
C THR A 245 -23.54 -0.63 -9.02
N GLY A 246 -23.08 -0.16 -10.18
CA GLY A 246 -21.71 -0.36 -10.66
C GLY A 246 -21.44 -1.79 -11.18
N ASN A 247 -22.50 -2.60 -11.34
CA ASN A 247 -22.35 -4.00 -11.76
C ASN A 247 -21.90 -4.12 -13.22
N LEU A 248 -21.03 -5.09 -13.48
CA LEU A 248 -20.44 -5.40 -14.78
C LEU A 248 -21.20 -6.52 -15.53
N ASP A 249 -22.47 -6.78 -15.21
CA ASP A 249 -23.22 -7.97 -15.64
C ASP A 249 -23.01 -8.36 -17.12
N GLY A 250 -23.12 -7.40 -18.05
CA GLY A 250 -22.81 -7.60 -19.48
C GLY A 250 -21.55 -6.90 -19.98
N ALA A 251 -20.80 -6.24 -19.09
CA ALA A 251 -19.62 -5.45 -19.41
C ALA A 251 -18.31 -6.06 -18.89
N ARG A 252 -18.34 -7.17 -18.13
CA ARG A 252 -17.18 -7.75 -17.44
C ARG A 252 -16.07 -8.17 -18.41
N ASP A 253 -16.40 -8.91 -19.47
CA ASP A 253 -15.43 -9.37 -20.46
C ASP A 253 -14.81 -8.20 -21.22
N PHE A 254 -15.64 -7.22 -21.61
CA PHE A 254 -15.16 -5.97 -22.21
C PHE A 254 -14.21 -5.22 -21.28
N ALA A 255 -14.57 -5.09 -20.00
CA ALA A 255 -13.75 -4.42 -19.01
C ALA A 255 -12.39 -5.12 -18.81
N SER A 256 -12.40 -6.46 -18.76
CA SER A 256 -11.19 -7.28 -18.64
C SER A 256 -10.28 -7.16 -19.87
N GLN A 257 -10.84 -7.20 -21.08
CA GLN A 257 -10.07 -7.03 -22.31
C GLN A 257 -9.47 -5.62 -22.41
N GLN A 258 -10.30 -4.58 -22.31
CA GLN A 258 -9.84 -3.20 -22.42
C GLN A 258 -8.84 -2.83 -21.32
N GLY A 259 -9.11 -3.25 -20.08
CA GLY A 259 -8.20 -3.02 -18.97
C GLY A 259 -6.87 -3.75 -19.14
N THR A 260 -6.86 -4.96 -19.73
CA THR A 260 -5.62 -5.69 -20.04
C THR A 260 -4.77 -4.91 -21.05
N GLU A 261 -5.37 -4.40 -22.12
CA GLU A 261 -4.66 -3.62 -23.14
C GLU A 261 -4.08 -2.33 -22.56
N LEU A 262 -4.87 -1.59 -21.78
CA LEU A 262 -4.44 -0.37 -21.10
C LEU A 262 -3.31 -0.64 -20.10
N MET A 263 -3.41 -1.73 -19.33
CA MET A 263 -2.40 -2.08 -18.32
C MET A 263 -1.09 -2.50 -18.97
N LYS A 264 -1.13 -3.32 -20.04
CA LYS A 264 0.07 -3.67 -20.81
C LYS A 264 0.77 -2.43 -21.33
N ALA A 265 0.03 -1.52 -21.97
CA ALA A 265 0.60 -0.30 -22.53
C ALA A 265 1.23 0.59 -21.45
N PHE A 266 0.55 0.76 -20.30
CA PHE A 266 1.07 1.55 -19.19
C PHE A 266 2.33 0.92 -18.59
N ALA A 267 2.32 -0.38 -18.30
CA ALA A 267 3.43 -1.09 -17.69
C ALA A 267 4.68 -1.05 -18.59
N GLN A 268 4.53 -1.26 -19.90
CA GLN A 268 5.62 -1.19 -20.88
C GLN A 268 6.30 0.18 -20.92
N GLN A 269 5.55 1.26 -20.63
CA GLN A 269 6.08 2.62 -20.68
C GLN A 269 6.70 3.08 -19.37
N ASN A 270 6.22 2.57 -18.23
CA ASN A 270 6.48 3.19 -16.92
C ASN A 270 7.17 2.26 -15.90
N ILE A 271 7.27 0.96 -16.17
CA ILE A 271 7.88 -0.01 -15.26
C ILE A 271 9.19 -0.53 -15.86
N ASN A 272 10.30 -0.31 -15.15
CA ASN A 272 11.59 -0.91 -15.50
C ASN A 272 11.60 -2.39 -15.07
N LEU A 273 11.12 -3.28 -15.95
CA LEU A 273 10.99 -4.70 -15.65
C LEU A 273 12.37 -5.38 -15.50
N PRO A 274 12.61 -6.11 -14.40
CA PRO A 274 13.72 -7.04 -14.27
C PRO A 274 13.68 -8.12 -15.37
N ALA A 275 14.85 -8.60 -15.80
CA ALA A 275 14.97 -9.57 -16.88
C ALA A 275 14.28 -10.92 -16.62
N ASN A 276 14.06 -11.26 -15.34
CA ASN A 276 13.37 -12.49 -14.93
C ASN A 276 11.85 -12.36 -14.87
N LEU A 277 11.28 -11.17 -15.12
CA LEU A 277 9.85 -10.94 -15.16
C LEU A 277 9.37 -10.66 -16.59
N SER A 278 8.11 -11.01 -16.86
CA SER A 278 7.46 -10.74 -18.14
C SER A 278 6.01 -10.32 -17.93
N ILE A 279 5.52 -9.44 -18.80
CA ILE A 279 4.12 -9.02 -18.87
C ILE A 279 3.48 -9.42 -20.21
N GLN A 280 4.11 -10.32 -20.96
CA GLN A 280 3.60 -10.77 -22.26
C GLN A 280 2.21 -11.41 -22.14
N ASN A 281 2.05 -12.26 -21.12
CA ASN A 281 0.80 -12.97 -20.83
C ASN A 281 -0.10 -12.21 -19.85
N LEU A 282 0.23 -10.95 -19.54
CA LEU A 282 -0.56 -10.13 -18.63
C LEU A 282 -2.03 -10.13 -19.06
N ARG A 283 -2.91 -10.38 -18.09
CA ARG A 283 -4.36 -10.28 -18.22
C ARG A 283 -4.92 -9.80 -16.91
N ILE A 284 -5.98 -9.01 -17.00
CA ILE A 284 -6.76 -8.65 -15.82
C ILE A 284 -8.13 -9.30 -15.90
N SER A 285 -8.70 -9.60 -14.74
CA SER A 285 -10.11 -9.93 -14.60
C SER A 285 -10.71 -9.19 -13.41
N HIS A 286 -12.03 -9.12 -13.32
CA HIS A 286 -12.71 -8.48 -12.18
C HIS A 286 -13.31 -9.56 -11.29
N PRO A 287 -12.71 -9.95 -10.15
CA PRO A 287 -13.22 -11.03 -9.31
C PRO A 287 -14.62 -10.75 -8.80
N TRP A 288 -14.84 -9.50 -8.40
CA TRP A 288 -16.13 -8.95 -8.05
C TRP A 288 -16.86 -8.46 -9.29
N ASN A 289 -18.18 -8.42 -9.23
CA ASN A 289 -18.99 -7.81 -10.28
C ASN A 289 -18.90 -6.28 -10.24
N ARG A 290 -17.70 -5.70 -10.14
CA ARG A 290 -17.40 -4.27 -9.97
C ARG A 290 -15.99 -3.96 -10.49
N LEU A 291 -15.75 -2.71 -10.84
CA LEU A 291 -14.41 -2.19 -11.23
C LEU A 291 -13.53 -1.78 -10.04
N PHE A 292 -13.94 -2.04 -8.80
CA PHE A 292 -13.20 -1.52 -7.66
C PHE A 292 -11.79 -2.14 -7.57
N GLU A 293 -11.69 -3.43 -7.92
CA GLU A 293 -10.48 -4.25 -7.90
C GLU A 293 -10.37 -5.07 -9.19
N CYS A 294 -9.15 -5.51 -9.50
CA CYS A 294 -8.91 -6.51 -10.54
C CYS A 294 -7.93 -7.59 -10.06
N ASP A 295 -8.16 -8.82 -10.49
CA ASP A 295 -7.17 -9.88 -10.45
C ASP A 295 -6.20 -9.68 -11.61
N ILE A 296 -4.92 -9.99 -11.37
CA ILE A 296 -3.84 -9.78 -12.32
C ILE A 296 -3.06 -11.09 -12.45
N ASP A 297 -3.00 -11.63 -13.66
CA ASP A 297 -2.14 -12.77 -14.00
C ASP A 297 -1.12 -12.33 -15.05
N PHE A 298 0.16 -12.67 -14.92
CA PHE A 298 1.20 -12.38 -15.92
C PHE A 298 2.23 -13.50 -16.06
#